data_AF-A9BEV7-F1
#
_entry.id   AF-A9BEV7-F1
#
_cell.length_a   1.000
_cell.length_b   1.000
_cell.length_c   1.000
_cell.angle_alpha   90.00
_cell.angle_beta   90.00
_cell.angle_gamma   90.00
#
_symmetry.space_group_name_H-M   'P 1'
#
loop_
_entity.id
_entity.type
_entity.pdbx_description
1 polymer ?
#
loop_
_entity_poly.entity_id
_entity_poly.type
_entity_poly.pdbx_seq_one_letter_code
_entity_poly.pdbx_strand_id
1 'polypeptide(L)'
;MNEKKALGILEYSLSKELEGMQFYESKAKTVKIKQVKETFEDLSSMEKGHADYISSLIKDVKSHDYGHFSQPTDVGKSFSKRATQEIAYQGDFTAVKSDIPVLRMAYLIEEDFMNFYNKAAESVEDEELKKILNHLAEWEKEHRDRIYTLYQKLSKDYWEHMDVEPLY
;
A
#
# COMPACT_ATOMS: atom_id res chain seq x y z
N MET A 1 -16.28 -16.14 17.25
CA MET A 1 -15.40 -14.95 17.27
C MET A 1 -15.16 -14.40 18.68
N ASN A 2 -13.91 -14.03 19.02
CA ASN A 2 -13.62 -13.17 20.18
C ASN A 2 -13.73 -11.70 19.74
N GLU A 3 -14.87 -11.07 20.02
CA GLU A 3 -15.20 -9.70 19.55
C GLU A 3 -14.17 -8.65 19.97
N LYS A 4 -13.71 -8.67 21.22
CA LYS A 4 -12.73 -7.69 21.71
C LYS A 4 -11.41 -7.80 20.93
N LYS A 5 -10.98 -9.03 20.64
CA LYS A 5 -9.77 -9.27 19.83
C LYS A 5 -9.98 -8.84 18.38
N ALA A 6 -11.13 -9.19 17.79
CA ALA A 6 -11.48 -8.81 16.42
C ALA A 6 -11.51 -7.28 16.24
N LEU A 7 -12.20 -6.57 17.15
CA LEU A 7 -12.25 -5.11 17.14
C LEU A 7 -10.87 -4.49 17.33
N GLY A 8 -10.05 -5.00 18.26
CA GLY A 8 -8.69 -4.49 18.45
C GLY A 8 -7.81 -4.61 17.20
N ILE A 9 -7.94 -5.72 16.45
CA ILE A 9 -7.23 -5.91 15.18
C ILE A 9 -7.77 -4.91 14.14
N LEU A 10 -9.09 -4.88 13.93
CA LEU A 10 -9.70 -4.03 12.89
C LEU A 10 -9.52 -2.52 13.16
N GLU A 11 -9.58 -2.08 14.41
CA GLU A 11 -9.34 -0.67 14.76
C GLU A 11 -7.88 -0.27 14.54
N TYR A 12 -6.93 -1.18 14.81
CA TYR A 12 -5.52 -0.96 14.46
C TYR A 12 -5.32 -0.92 12.94
N SER A 13 -5.91 -1.87 12.21
CA SER A 13 -5.91 -1.91 10.75
C SER A 13 -6.43 -0.61 10.15
N LEU A 14 -7.58 -0.10 10.63
CA LEU A 14 -8.14 1.17 10.17
C LEU A 14 -7.18 2.34 10.37
N SER A 15 -6.47 2.40 11.51
CA SER A 15 -5.43 3.41 11.73
C SER A 15 -4.32 3.31 10.68
N LYS A 16 -3.91 2.10 10.34
CA LYS A 16 -2.86 1.84 9.35
C LYS A 16 -3.25 2.23 7.94
N GLU A 17 -4.45 1.89 7.49
CA GLU A 17 -4.96 2.33 6.19
C GLU A 17 -5.04 3.86 6.10
N LEU A 18 -5.51 4.53 7.16
CA LEU A 18 -5.59 6.00 7.18
C LEU A 18 -4.21 6.65 7.20
N GLU A 19 -3.24 6.09 7.93
CA GLU A 19 -1.84 6.52 7.92
C GLU A 19 -1.22 6.35 6.53
N GLY A 20 -1.42 5.19 5.88
CA GLY A 20 -0.96 4.89 4.53
C GLY A 20 -1.57 5.87 3.50
N MET A 21 -2.89 6.04 3.54
CA MET A 21 -3.62 7.01 2.70
C MET A 21 -3.02 8.41 2.79
N GLN A 22 -2.82 8.93 4.01
CA GLN A 22 -2.26 10.26 4.25
C GLN A 22 -0.80 10.36 3.81
N PHE A 23 -0.02 9.31 4.05
CA PHE A 23 1.37 9.23 3.59
C PHE A 23 1.43 9.37 2.08
N TYR A 24 0.65 8.59 1.34
CA TYR A 24 0.63 8.63 -0.12
C TYR A 24 0.12 9.96 -0.66
N GLU A 25 -0.96 10.50 -0.10
CA GLU A 25 -1.50 11.81 -0.48
C GLU A 25 -0.47 12.93 -0.30
N SER A 26 0.28 12.90 0.80
CA SER A 26 1.32 13.87 1.12
C SER A 26 2.52 13.72 0.18
N LYS A 27 3.00 12.48 -0.03
CA LYS A 27 4.18 12.24 -0.85
C LYS A 27 3.94 12.50 -2.33
N ALA A 28 2.75 12.22 -2.85
CA ALA A 28 2.36 12.55 -4.23
C ALA A 28 2.54 14.05 -4.57
N LYS A 29 2.46 14.94 -3.56
CA LYS A 29 2.66 16.39 -3.72
C LYS A 29 4.14 16.80 -3.78
N THR A 30 5.06 15.91 -3.39
CA THR A 30 6.49 16.23 -3.19
C THR A 30 7.44 15.46 -4.11
N VAL A 31 7.04 14.27 -4.56
CA VAL A 31 7.80 13.48 -5.54
C VAL A 31 7.80 14.19 -6.89
N LYS A 32 8.90 14.04 -7.63
CA LYS A 32 9.15 14.78 -8.87
C LYS A 32 8.86 13.95 -10.11
N ILE A 33 9.07 12.64 -10.02
CA ILE A 33 8.85 11.71 -11.13
C ILE A 33 7.36 11.49 -11.28
N LYS A 34 6.81 11.84 -12.45
CA LYS A 34 5.39 11.71 -12.77
C LYS A 34 4.82 10.32 -12.46
N GLN A 35 5.53 9.25 -12.82
CA GLN A 35 5.07 7.89 -12.56
C GLN A 35 5.05 7.53 -11.07
N VAL A 36 5.97 8.08 -10.27
CA VAL A 36 5.96 7.91 -8.80
C VAL A 36 4.78 8.65 -8.22
N LYS A 37 4.52 9.88 -8.69
CA LYS A 37 3.33 10.66 -8.31
C LYS A 37 2.04 9.89 -8.61
N GLU A 38 1.85 9.44 -9.85
CA GLU A 38 0.65 8.70 -10.25
C GLU A 38 0.49 7.41 -9.43
N THR A 39 1.58 6.71 -9.13
CA THR A 39 1.55 5.51 -8.27
C THR A 39 1.08 5.84 -6.85
N PHE A 40 1.53 6.94 -6.27
CA PHE A 40 1.09 7.36 -4.92
C PHE A 40 -0.34 7.92 -4.92
N GLU A 41 -0.78 8.59 -5.97
CA GLU A 41 -2.19 8.99 -6.11
C GLU A 41 -3.11 7.76 -6.20
N ASP A 42 -2.72 6.76 -7.00
CA ASP A 42 -3.44 5.48 -7.10
C ASP A 42 -3.49 4.79 -5.71
N LEU A 43 -2.35 4.57 -5.05
CA LEU A 43 -2.27 3.95 -3.71
C LEU A 43 -3.12 4.67 -2.66
N SER A 44 -3.04 6.01 -2.60
CA SER A 44 -3.88 6.79 -1.68
C SER A 44 -5.38 6.52 -1.87
N SER A 45 -5.81 6.36 -3.13
CA SER A 45 -7.20 5.99 -3.42
C SER A 45 -7.53 4.55 -3.02
N MET A 46 -6.57 3.62 -3.09
CA MET A 46 -6.76 2.22 -2.66
C MET A 46 -6.91 2.14 -1.14
N GLU A 47 -5.98 2.76 -0.40
CA GLU A 47 -6.01 2.75 1.08
C GLU A 47 -7.28 3.39 1.63
N LYS A 48 -7.80 4.41 0.95
CA LYS A 48 -9.10 4.97 1.30
C LYS A 48 -10.22 3.93 1.17
N GLY A 49 -10.20 3.14 0.10
CA GLY A 49 -11.14 2.04 -0.10
C GLY A 49 -11.00 0.95 0.97
N HIS A 50 -9.77 0.61 1.36
CA HIS A 50 -9.48 -0.33 2.43
C HIS A 50 -10.00 0.16 3.78
N ALA A 51 -9.75 1.43 4.11
CA ALA A 51 -10.25 2.09 5.33
C ALA A 51 -11.79 2.10 5.38
N ASP A 52 -12.44 2.39 4.25
CA ASP A 52 -13.90 2.39 4.13
C ASP A 52 -14.46 0.96 4.36
N TYR A 53 -13.81 -0.08 3.82
CA TYR A 53 -14.16 -1.49 4.03
C TYR A 53 -13.96 -1.93 5.49
N ILE A 54 -12.79 -1.68 6.09
CA ILE A 54 -12.53 -2.04 7.49
C ILE A 54 -13.49 -1.31 8.43
N SER A 55 -13.86 -0.07 8.10
CA SER A 55 -14.87 0.68 8.85
C SER A 55 -16.25 0.02 8.80
N SER A 56 -16.64 -0.65 7.70
CA SER A 56 -17.88 -1.43 7.67
C SER A 56 -17.77 -2.69 8.53
N LEU A 57 -16.64 -3.41 8.45
CA LEU A 57 -16.40 -4.59 9.28
C LEU A 57 -16.49 -4.29 10.78
N ILE A 58 -15.92 -3.17 11.22
CA ILE A 58 -16.02 -2.72 12.63
C ILE A 58 -17.48 -2.50 13.03
N LYS A 59 -18.32 -1.95 12.14
CA LYS A 59 -19.75 -1.74 12.40
C LYS A 59 -20.47 -3.08 12.53
N ASP A 60 -20.21 -4.03 11.64
CA ASP A 60 -20.84 -5.35 11.62
C ASP A 60 -20.49 -6.14 12.89
N VAL A 61 -19.22 -6.08 13.33
CA VAL A 61 -18.80 -6.70 14.60
C VAL A 61 -19.48 -6.04 15.80
N LYS A 62 -19.63 -4.72 15.82
CA LYS A 62 -20.30 -3.97 16.91
C LYS A 62 -21.81 -4.23 16.95
N SER A 63 -22.46 -4.41 15.81
CA SER A 63 -23.90 -4.71 15.72
C SER A 63 -24.23 -6.19 15.96
N HIS A 64 -23.22 -7.05 16.13
CA HIS A 64 -23.35 -8.52 16.16
C HIS A 64 -24.01 -9.08 14.89
N ASP A 65 -23.91 -8.36 13.77
CA ASP A 65 -24.44 -8.77 12.48
C ASP A 65 -23.40 -9.57 11.70
N TYR A 66 -23.09 -10.77 12.21
CA TYR A 66 -22.08 -11.66 11.63
C TYR A 66 -22.54 -12.31 10.32
N GLY A 67 -23.80 -12.13 9.90
CA GLY A 67 -24.30 -12.64 8.63
C GLY A 67 -23.84 -11.83 7.41
N HIS A 68 -23.19 -10.68 7.66
CA HIS A 68 -22.92 -9.65 6.65
C HIS A 68 -21.45 -9.24 6.56
N PHE A 69 -20.49 -10.09 6.96
CA PHE A 69 -19.10 -9.92 6.54
C PHE A 69 -19.05 -9.94 5.02
N SER A 70 -19.10 -8.74 4.44
CA SER A 70 -19.13 -8.58 3.00
C SER A 70 -17.85 -9.20 2.47
N GLN A 71 -18.00 -10.12 1.51
CA GLN A 71 -16.86 -10.71 0.80
C GLN A 71 -15.90 -9.58 0.44
N PRO A 72 -14.61 -9.74 0.70
CA PRO A 72 -13.64 -8.78 0.22
C PRO A 72 -13.84 -8.63 -1.29
N THR A 73 -14.32 -7.46 -1.70
CA THR A 73 -14.37 -7.09 -3.11
C THR A 73 -13.01 -6.51 -3.46
N ASP A 74 -12.57 -6.58 -4.72
CA ASP A 74 -11.32 -5.94 -5.18
C ASP A 74 -11.42 -4.39 -5.14
N VAL A 75 -11.90 -3.81 -4.03
CA VAL A 75 -11.92 -2.38 -3.75
C VAL A 75 -10.48 -1.91 -3.79
N GLY A 76 -10.21 -0.84 -4.52
CA GLY A 76 -8.88 -0.25 -4.56
C GLY A 76 -7.91 -0.94 -5.53
N LYS A 77 -7.95 -2.26 -5.73
CA LYS A 77 -6.92 -3.03 -6.47
C LYS A 77 -6.46 -2.57 -7.86
N SER A 78 -7.22 -1.73 -8.54
CA SER A 78 -6.93 -1.38 -9.92
C SER A 78 -6.01 -0.17 -10.00
N PHE A 79 -4.72 -0.43 -10.09
CA PHE A 79 -3.79 0.58 -10.53
C PHE A 79 -4.08 1.02 -11.95
N SER A 80 -3.92 2.31 -12.24
CA SER A 80 -4.12 2.82 -13.58
C SER A 80 -3.11 2.18 -14.57
N LYS A 81 -3.56 1.93 -15.82
CA LYS A 81 -2.68 1.53 -16.94
C LYS A 81 -1.61 2.58 -17.27
N ARG A 82 -1.75 3.80 -16.75
CA ARG A 82 -0.76 4.88 -16.90
C ARG A 82 0.44 4.65 -15.99
N ALA A 83 0.20 4.23 -14.75
CA ALA A 83 1.26 3.87 -13.81
C ALA A 83 2.08 2.63 -14.24
N THR A 84 1.63 1.83 -15.22
CA THR A 84 2.40 0.73 -15.83
C THR A 84 3.15 1.10 -17.12
N GLN A 85 3.05 2.34 -17.62
CA GLN A 85 3.81 2.77 -18.80
C GLN A 85 5.32 2.79 -18.49
N GLU A 86 6.14 2.62 -19.52
CA GLU A 86 7.59 2.69 -19.38
C GLU A 86 7.99 4.02 -18.74
N ILE A 87 8.69 3.96 -17.58
CA ILE A 87 9.46 5.10 -17.07
C ILE A 87 10.23 5.71 -18.25
N ALA A 88 9.78 6.87 -18.71
CA ALA A 88 10.55 7.69 -19.60
C ALA A 88 11.66 8.31 -18.74
N TYR A 89 12.83 7.66 -18.71
CA TYR A 89 14.03 8.29 -18.20
C TYR A 89 14.27 9.57 -19.02
N GLN A 90 14.07 10.73 -18.40
CA GLN A 90 14.24 12.04 -19.04
C GLN A 90 15.58 12.69 -18.67
N GLY A 91 16.48 11.97 -17.99
CA GLY A 91 17.78 12.52 -17.57
C GLY A 91 17.75 13.41 -16.32
N ASP A 92 16.65 13.46 -15.56
CA ASP A 92 16.58 14.23 -14.30
C ASP A 92 17.07 13.39 -13.10
N PHE A 93 18.39 13.31 -12.96
CA PHE A 93 19.04 12.63 -11.83
C PHE A 93 18.70 13.21 -10.47
N THR A 94 18.40 14.51 -10.40
CA THR A 94 18.04 15.17 -9.15
C THR A 94 16.68 14.68 -8.65
N ALA A 95 15.73 14.43 -9.56
CA ALA A 95 14.46 13.80 -9.25
C ALA A 95 14.61 12.35 -8.82
N VAL A 96 15.42 11.57 -9.53
CA VAL A 96 15.67 10.16 -9.20
C VAL A 96 16.30 10.02 -7.80
N LYS A 97 17.31 10.84 -7.50
CA LYS A 97 17.98 10.86 -6.18
C LYS A 97 17.02 11.20 -5.03
N SER A 98 16.03 12.08 -5.26
CA SER A 98 15.05 12.44 -4.22
C SER A 98 13.94 11.41 -4.05
N ASP A 99 13.49 10.77 -5.13
CA ASP A 99 12.29 9.94 -5.11
C ASP A 99 12.58 8.47 -4.72
N ILE A 100 13.79 7.95 -5.01
CA ILE A 100 14.21 6.59 -4.63
C ILE A 100 14.06 6.32 -3.11
N PRO A 101 14.54 7.19 -2.20
CA PRO A 101 14.35 6.99 -0.76
C PRO A 101 12.88 6.96 -0.34
N VAL A 102 12.03 7.75 -1.02
CA VAL A 102 10.59 7.80 -0.72
C VAL A 102 9.90 6.51 -1.15
N LEU A 103 10.25 5.97 -2.32
CA LEU A 103 9.79 4.66 -2.77
C LEU A 103 10.25 3.53 -1.86
N ARG A 104 11.50 3.58 -1.39
CA ARG A 104 12.01 2.58 -0.43
C ARG A 104 11.22 2.62 0.87
N MET A 105 10.88 3.81 1.36
CA MET A 105 10.06 3.96 2.55
C MET A 105 8.64 3.41 2.32
N ALA A 106 8.01 3.74 1.19
CA ALA A 106 6.70 3.20 0.83
C ALA A 106 6.71 1.66 0.76
N TYR A 107 7.72 1.08 0.11
CA TYR A 107 7.93 -0.37 0.05
C TYR A 107 7.99 -1.02 1.45
N LEU A 108 8.71 -0.41 2.40
CA LEU A 108 8.83 -0.92 3.76
C LEU A 108 7.53 -0.80 4.55
N ILE A 109 6.73 0.25 4.31
CA ILE A 109 5.42 0.42 4.93
C ILE A 109 4.47 -0.72 4.51
N GLU A 110 4.35 -0.97 3.20
CA GLU A 110 3.49 -2.04 2.68
C GLU A 110 3.96 -3.43 3.12
N GLU A 111 5.29 -3.68 3.16
CA GLU A 111 5.86 -4.91 3.68
C GLU A 111 5.50 -5.12 5.17
N ASP A 112 5.55 -4.05 5.99
CA ASP A 112 5.15 -4.11 7.39
C ASP A 112 3.65 -4.40 7.55
N PHE A 113 2.79 -3.82 6.70
CA PHE A 113 1.34 -4.01 6.75
C PHE A 113 0.93 -5.41 6.29
N MET A 114 1.50 -5.89 5.18
CA MET A 114 1.36 -7.29 4.74
C MET A 114 1.74 -8.26 5.87
N ASN A 115 2.88 -8.04 6.52
CA ASN A 115 3.34 -8.88 7.63
C ASN A 115 2.45 -8.78 8.87
N PHE A 116 1.92 -7.60 9.16
CA PHE A 116 0.95 -7.40 10.23
C PHE A 116 -0.32 -8.23 9.97
N TYR A 117 -0.90 -8.13 8.77
CA TYR A 117 -2.14 -8.85 8.44
C TYR A 117 -1.95 -10.37 8.45
N ASN A 118 -0.83 -10.89 7.93
CA ASN A 118 -0.49 -12.30 8.01
C ASN A 118 -0.44 -12.80 9.47
N LYS A 119 0.27 -12.06 10.35
CA LYS A 119 0.35 -12.40 11.78
C LYS A 119 -1.00 -12.29 12.48
N ALA A 120 -1.81 -11.29 12.13
CA ALA A 120 -3.15 -11.13 12.67
C ALA A 120 -4.03 -12.33 12.30
N ALA A 121 -4.00 -12.77 11.04
CA ALA A 121 -4.74 -13.92 10.52
C ALA A 121 -4.33 -15.23 11.23
N GLU A 122 -3.04 -15.44 11.46
CA GLU A 122 -2.53 -16.60 12.23
C GLU A 122 -3.01 -16.59 13.68
N SER A 123 -3.23 -15.40 14.24
CA SER A 123 -3.60 -15.26 15.65
C SER A 123 -5.09 -15.51 15.92
N VAL A 124 -5.95 -15.53 14.91
CA VAL A 124 -7.42 -15.65 15.09
C VAL A 124 -7.91 -17.06 14.78
N GLU A 125 -8.85 -17.54 15.60
CA GLU A 125 -9.51 -18.85 15.39
C GLU A 125 -10.72 -18.76 14.45
N ASP A 126 -11.28 -17.56 14.31
CA ASP A 126 -12.47 -17.33 13.49
C ASP A 126 -12.10 -17.37 12.01
N GLU A 127 -12.62 -18.36 11.28
CA GLU A 127 -12.26 -18.62 9.88
C GLU A 127 -12.70 -17.51 8.92
N GLU A 128 -13.76 -16.77 9.25
CA GLU A 128 -14.23 -15.66 8.44
C GLU A 128 -13.31 -14.45 8.60
N LEU A 129 -13.00 -14.07 9.84
CA LEU A 129 -12.03 -13.01 10.12
C LEU A 129 -10.63 -13.36 9.56
N LYS A 130 -10.22 -14.62 9.66
CA LYS A 130 -8.95 -15.10 9.08
C LYS A 130 -8.90 -14.89 7.57
N LYS A 131 -9.97 -15.21 6.85
CA LYS A 131 -10.05 -14.99 5.39
C LYS A 131 -9.94 -13.52 5.03
N ILE A 132 -10.62 -12.64 5.78
CA ILE A 132 -10.55 -11.20 5.59
C ILE A 132 -9.13 -10.69 5.78
N LEU A 133 -8.47 -11.05 6.89
CA LEU A 133 -7.11 -10.62 7.18
C LEU A 133 -6.11 -11.12 6.14
N ASN A 134 -6.23 -12.37 5.68
CA ASN A 134 -5.42 -12.88 4.59
C ASN A 134 -5.65 -12.13 3.27
N HIS A 135 -6.89 -11.68 3.03
CA HIS A 135 -7.20 -10.92 1.83
C HIS A 135 -6.61 -9.50 1.87
N LEU A 136 -6.67 -8.84 3.03
CA LEU A 136 -5.97 -7.57 3.28
C LEU A 136 -4.45 -7.75 3.08
N ALA A 137 -3.86 -8.82 3.62
CA ALA A 137 -2.44 -9.11 3.39
C ALA A 137 -2.07 -9.23 1.90
N GLU A 138 -2.94 -9.82 1.07
CA GLU A 138 -2.70 -9.92 -0.37
C GLU A 138 -2.78 -8.54 -1.05
N TRP A 139 -3.65 -7.63 -0.61
CA TRP A 139 -3.71 -6.25 -1.13
C TRP A 139 -2.39 -5.52 -0.87
N GLU A 140 -1.93 -5.51 0.38
CA GLU A 140 -0.65 -4.91 0.76
C GLU A 140 0.52 -5.53 0.00
N LYS A 141 0.46 -6.85 -0.25
CA LYS A 141 1.48 -7.54 -1.06
C LYS A 141 1.48 -7.04 -2.51
N GLU A 142 0.32 -6.89 -3.14
CA GLU A 142 0.20 -6.35 -4.50
C GLU A 142 0.76 -4.92 -4.57
N HIS A 143 0.45 -4.08 -3.59
CA HIS A 143 1.02 -2.73 -3.46
C HIS A 143 2.55 -2.78 -3.33
N ARG A 144 3.06 -3.54 -2.36
CA ARG A 144 4.48 -3.78 -2.08
C ARG A 144 5.24 -4.21 -3.32
N ASP A 145 4.73 -5.20 -4.05
CA ASP A 145 5.39 -5.77 -5.24
C ASP A 145 5.49 -4.73 -6.36
N ARG A 146 4.45 -3.91 -6.53
CA ARG A 146 4.45 -2.84 -7.53
C ARG A 146 5.40 -1.71 -7.19
N ILE A 147 5.40 -1.25 -5.94
CA ILE A 147 6.34 -0.22 -5.46
C ILE A 147 7.77 -0.74 -5.58
N TYR A 148 8.01 -1.99 -5.23
CA TYR A 148 9.33 -2.60 -5.33
C TYR A 148 9.82 -2.68 -6.78
N THR A 149 8.95 -3.04 -7.72
CA THR A 149 9.27 -3.05 -9.16
C THR A 149 9.67 -1.65 -9.65
N LEU A 150 8.91 -0.61 -9.27
CA LEU A 150 9.22 0.77 -9.61
C LEU A 150 10.54 1.24 -8.97
N TYR A 151 10.75 0.92 -7.70
CA TYR A 151 11.98 1.19 -6.97
C TYR A 151 13.20 0.55 -7.64
N GLN A 152 13.11 -0.73 -8.02
CA GLN A 152 14.20 -1.46 -8.68
C GLN A 152 14.54 -0.82 -10.03
N LYS A 153 13.52 -0.46 -10.82
CA LYS A 153 13.74 0.17 -12.11
C LYS A 153 14.43 1.52 -11.97
N LEU A 154 13.94 2.41 -11.12
CA LEU A 154 14.57 3.72 -10.89
C LEU A 154 15.97 3.61 -10.27
N SER A 155 16.17 2.66 -9.35
CA SER A 155 17.49 2.42 -8.76
C SER A 155 18.47 1.93 -9.80
N LYS A 156 18.06 1.01 -10.68
CA LYS A 156 18.89 0.53 -11.78
C LYS A 156 19.26 1.68 -12.74
N ASP A 157 18.27 2.45 -13.18
CA ASP A 157 18.48 3.61 -14.06
C ASP A 157 19.45 4.63 -13.42
N TYR A 158 19.33 4.88 -12.11
CA TYR A 158 20.27 5.73 -11.38
C TYR A 158 21.70 5.22 -11.46
N TRP A 159 21.93 3.94 -11.17
CA TRP A 159 23.27 3.35 -11.16
C TRP A 159 23.89 3.26 -12.56
N GLU A 160 23.10 2.93 -13.59
CA GLU A 160 23.59 2.83 -14.98
C GLU A 160 24.02 4.18 -15.56
N HIS A 161 23.46 5.28 -15.04
CA HIS A 161 23.73 6.62 -15.55
C HIS A 161 24.54 7.50 -14.57
N MET A 162 24.89 7.00 -13.37
CA MET A 162 25.73 7.73 -12.41
C MET A 162 27.15 7.97 -12.93
N ASP A 163 27.70 7.06 -13.75
CA ASP A 163 29.08 7.10 -14.25
C ASP A 163 29.29 8.02 -15.47
N VAL A 164 28.26 8.70 -15.96
CA VAL A 164 28.36 9.59 -17.14
C VAL A 164 28.38 11.09 -16.81
N GLU A 165 28.31 11.49 -15.53
CA GLU A 165 28.59 12.88 -15.13
C GLU A 165 30.08 13.05 -14.81
N PRO A 166 30.83 13.91 -15.53
CA PRO A 166 32.17 14.26 -15.12
C PRO A 166 32.09 15.02 -13.79
N LEU A 167 32.92 14.61 -12.82
CA LEU A 167 33.19 15.39 -11.63
C LEU A 167 33.85 16.70 -12.07
N TYR A 168 33.07 17.76 -12.25
CA TYR A 168 33.57 19.13 -12.42
C TYR A 168 33.51 19.88 -11.09
#